data_AF-A0A179G0Q2-F1
#
_entry.id   AF-A0A179G0Q2-F1
#
_cell.length_a   1.000
_cell.length_b   1.000
_cell.length_c   1.000
_cell.angle_alpha   90.00
_cell.angle_beta   90.00
_cell.angle_gamma   90.00
#
_symmetry.space_group_name_H-M   'P 1'
#
loop_
_entity.id
_entity.type
_entity.pdbx_description
1 polymer ?
#
loop_
_entity_poly.entity_id
_entity_poly.type
_entity_poly.pdbx_seq_one_letter_code
_entity_poly.pdbx_strand_id
1 'polypeptide(L)' 'MALECMPIYAFWESFDPVNPMDPSTYICRVDQYKLSIGAGVSNIFIDLFLLLLPLAYIWKLRLSLAQKLAVTCTFVGGFL' A
#
# COMPACT_ATOMS: atom_id res chain seq x y z
N MET A 1 -9.33 1.17 8.60
CA MET A 1 -9.22 2.54 9.15
C MET A 1 -10.44 2.96 9.95
N ALA A 2 -11.68 2.70 9.52
CA ALA A 2 -12.86 3.11 10.32
C ALA A 2 -13.03 2.38 11.67
N LEU A 3 -12.65 1.09 11.79
CA LEU A 3 -12.86 0.25 12.99
C LEU A 3 -11.93 0.56 14.18
N GLU A 4 -10.96 1.45 14.01
CA GLU A 4 -9.88 1.68 14.97
C GLU A 4 -10.20 2.71 16.04
N CYS A 5 -11.33 3.42 15.88
CA CYS A 5 -11.81 4.41 16.83
C CYS A 5 -13.12 3.94 17.47
N MET A 6 -13.25 4.19 18.77
CA MET A 6 -14.50 4.01 19.49
C MET A 6 -15.06 5.38 19.88
N PRO A 7 -16.32 5.68 19.50
CA PRO A 7 -17.18 4.92 18.58
C PRO A 7 -16.71 5.02 17.11
N ILE A 8 -17.15 4.08 16.25
CA ILE A 8 -16.64 3.94 14.87
C ILE A 8 -16.86 5.18 13.99
N TYR A 9 -17.95 5.92 14.26
CA TYR A 9 -18.30 7.13 13.52
C TYR A 9 -17.40 8.32 13.89
N ALA A 10 -16.79 8.31 15.07
CA ALA A 10 -15.93 9.40 15.53
C ALA A 10 -14.71 9.60 14.64
N PHE A 11 -14.25 8.54 13.96
CA PHE A 11 -13.19 8.66 12.97
C PHE A 11 -13.57 9.70 11.89
N TRP A 12 -14.79 9.65 11.36
CA TRP A 12 -15.22 10.54 10.26
C TRP A 12 -15.58 11.94 10.76
N GLU A 13 -16.29 12.02 11.89
CA GLU A 13 -16.70 13.29 12.51
C GLU A 13 -15.50 14.12 13.01
N SER A 14 -14.36 13.48 13.30
CA SER A 14 -13.12 14.21 13.63
C SER A 14 -12.52 15.00 12.46
N PHE A 15 -12.89 14.66 11.22
CA PHE A 15 -12.45 15.36 10.00
C PHE A 15 -13.52 16.34 9.46
N ASP A 16 -14.63 16.55 10.17
CA ASP A 16 -15.67 17.50 9.76
C ASP A 16 -15.10 18.95 9.80
N PRO A 17 -15.12 19.68 8.67
CA PRO A 17 -14.56 21.03 8.59
C PRO A 17 -15.47 22.11 9.21
N VAL A 18 -16.74 21.81 9.50
CA VAL A 18 -17.75 22.74 10.03
C VAL A 18 -17.93 22.57 11.53
N ASN A 19 -17.97 21.33 12.03
CA ASN A 19 -18.10 21.04 13.46
C ASN A 19 -17.26 19.82 13.88
N PRO A 20 -15.93 19.99 14.04
CA PRO A 20 -15.06 18.88 14.40
C PRO A 20 -15.38 18.33 15.79
N MET A 21 -15.40 17.01 15.90
CA MET A 21 -15.66 16.32 17.16
C MET A 21 -14.56 16.58 18.19
N ASP A 22 -14.93 16.80 19.46
CA ASP A 22 -13.96 17.10 20.52
C ASP A 22 -13.05 15.89 20.80
N PRO A 23 -11.71 16.07 20.81
CA PRO A 23 -10.75 14.98 20.98
C PRO A 23 -10.80 14.27 22.34
N SER A 24 -11.50 14.81 23.33
CA SER A 24 -11.74 14.14 24.62
C SER A 24 -12.88 13.12 24.57
N THR A 25 -13.71 13.15 23.52
CA THR A 25 -14.95 12.35 23.42
C THR A 25 -14.79 11.04 22.65
N TYR A 26 -13.64 10.83 22.00
CA TYR A 26 -13.34 9.63 21.23
C TYR A 26 -11.96 9.09 21.54
N ILE A 27 -11.80 7.77 21.43
CA ILE A 27 -10.51 7.11 21.63
C ILE A 27 -10.20 6.26 20.39
N CYS A 28 -9.10 6.59 19.72
CA CYS A 28 -8.54 5.76 18.65
C CYS A 28 -7.42 4.90 19.23
N ARG A 29 -7.53 3.58 19.11
CA ARG A 29 -6.56 2.63 19.70
C ARG A 29 -5.22 2.64 18.98
N VAL A 30 -5.22 3.07 17.72
CA VAL A 30 -4.02 3.14 16.88
C VAL A 30 -3.92 4.49 16.20
N ASP A 31 -2.67 4.95 16.12
CA ASP A 31 -2.27 6.11 15.36
C ASP A 31 -2.52 5.85 13.86
N GLN A 32 -3.51 6.55 13.31
CA GLN A 32 -3.96 6.37 11.93
C GLN A 32 -2.86 6.71 10.92
N TYR A 33 -1.98 7.66 11.25
CA TYR A 33 -0.88 8.04 10.39
C TYR A 33 0.16 6.93 10.29
N LYS A 34 0.57 6.37 11.44
CA LYS A 34 1.51 5.23 11.47
C LYS A 34 0.93 3.99 10.80
N LEU A 35 -0.35 3.70 11.01
CA LEU A 35 -1.03 2.59 10.36
C LEU A 35 -1.08 2.78 8.84
N SER A 36 -1.39 3.99 8.38
CA SER A 36 -1.45 4.31 6.94
C SER A 36 -0.08 4.20 6.26
N ILE A 37 0.98 4.67 6.93
CA ILE A 37 2.35 4.49 6.44
C ILE A 37 2.69 3.01 6.39
N GLY A 38 2.38 2.26 7.44
CA GLY A 38 2.62 0.82 7.48
C GLY A 38 1.93 0.10 6.33
N ALA A 39 0.65 0.38 6.11
CA ALA A 39 -0.13 -0.18 5.01
C ALA A 39 0.43 0.21 3.64
N GLY A 40 0.78 1.48 3.44
CA GLY A 40 1.37 1.96 2.18
C GLY A 40 2.70 1.29 1.87
N VAL A 41 3.58 1.19 2.87
CA VAL A 41 4.87 0.50 2.76
C VAL A 41 4.67 -0.99 2.43
N SER A 42 3.79 -1.68 3.15
CA SER A 42 3.46 -3.08 2.87
C SER A 42 2.92 -3.27 1.46
N ASN A 43 2.08 -2.35 0.98
CA ASN A 43 1.52 -2.44 -0.36
C ASN A 43 2.60 -2.30 -1.44
N ILE A 44 3.52 -1.34 -1.30
CA ILE A 44 4.67 -1.18 -2.20
C ILE A 44 5.52 -2.47 -2.24
N PHE A 45 5.76 -3.10 -1.08
CA PHE A 45 6.51 -4.36 -1.04
C PHE A 45 5.79 -5.50 -1.75
N ILE A 46 4.47 -5.61 -1.60
CA ILE A 46 3.66 -6.61 -2.30
C ILE A 46 3.72 -6.37 -3.80
N ASP A 47 3.58 -5.12 -4.24
CA ASP A 47 3.64 -4.76 -5.66
C ASP A 47 5.01 -5.09 -6.28
N LEU A 48 6.11 -4.76 -5.58
CA LEU A 48 7.46 -5.16 -5.97
C LEU A 48 7.63 -6.67 -6.06
N PHE A 49 7.09 -7.41 -5.09
CA PHE A 49 7.19 -8.87 -5.08
C PHE A 49 6.42 -9.50 -6.24
N LEU A 50 5.21 -9.01 -6.51
CA LEU A 50 4.39 -9.42 -7.65
C LEU A 50 5.08 -9.13 -8.99
N LEU A 51 5.79 -8.01 -9.08
CA LEU A 51 6.53 -7.63 -10.28
C LEU A 51 7.78 -8.51 -10.47
N LEU A 52 8.46 -8.89 -9.38
CA LEU A 52 9.68 -9.70 -9.42
C LEU A 52 9.43 -11.20 -9.62
N LEU A 53 8.27 -11.71 -9.17
CA LEU A 53 7.86 -13.11 -9.33
C LEU A 53 7.99 -13.64 -10.78
N PRO A 54 7.41 -12.98 -11.81
CA PRO A 54 7.55 -13.43 -13.19
C PRO A 54 8.99 -13.34 -13.67
N LEU A 55 9.75 -12.31 -13.26
CA LEU A 55 11.17 -12.20 -13.61
C LEU A 55 11.98 -13.37 -13.06
N ALA A 56 11.79 -13.75 -11.80
CA ALA A 56 12.49 -14.89 -11.22
C ALA A 56 12.27 -16.18 -12.02
N TYR A 57 11.07 -16.37 -12.58
CA TYR A 57 10.76 -17.49 -13.47
C TYR A 57 11.44 -17.36 -14.84
N ILE A 58 11.37 -16.18 -15.46
CA ILE A 58 11.99 -15.88 -16.77
C ILE A 58 13.52 -16.08 -16.75
N TRP A 59 14.16 -15.81 -15.61
CA TRP A 59 15.61 -16.01 -15.48
C TRP A 59 16.04 -17.47 -15.55
N LYS A 60 15.16 -18.42 -15.19
CA LYS A 60 15.38 -19.86 -15.37
C LYS A 60 15.17 -20.33 -16.81
N LEU A 61 14.53 -19.55 -17.69
CA LEU A 61 14.41 -19.91 -19.09
C LEU A 61 15.75 -19.69 -19.83
N ARG A 62 16.07 -20.62 -20.74
CA ARG A 62 17.17 -20.52 -21.71
C ARG A 62 16.82 -19.52 -22.83
N LEU A 63 16.54 -18.27 -22.46
CA LEU A 63 16.33 -17.18 -23.41
C LEU A 63 17.65 -16.45 -23.71
N SER A 64 17.75 -15.90 -24.92
CA SER A 64 18.84 -15.00 -25.29
C SER A 64 18.81 -13.73 -24.42
N LEU A 65 19.98 -13.12 -24.21
CA LEU A 65 20.15 -11.96 -23.32
C LEU A 65 19.24 -10.78 -23.73
N ALA A 66 19.03 -10.57 -25.03
CA ALA A 66 18.12 -9.55 -25.57
C ALA A 66 16.65 -9.82 -25.22
N GLN A 67 16.19 -11.08 -25.24
CA GLN A 67 14.82 -11.43 -24.88
C GLN A 67 14.57 -11.29 -23.37
N LYS A 68 15.56 -11.63 -22.53
CA LYS A 68 15.47 -11.39 -21.08
C LYS A 68 15.32 -9.90 -20.77
N LEU A 69 16.06 -9.05 -21.48
CA LEU A 69 16.00 -7.60 -21.29
C LEU A 69 14.66 -7.02 -21.75
N ALA A 70 14.16 -7.44 -22.92
CA ALA A 70 12.86 -7.01 -23.43
C ALA A 70 11.71 -7.36 -22.47
N VAL A 71 11.67 -8.60 -21.97
CA VAL A 71 10.62 -9.04 -21.05
C VAL A 71 10.73 -8.33 -19.70
N THR A 72 11.95 -8.16 -19.18
CA THR A 72 12.19 -7.38 -17.96
C THR A 72 11.69 -5.93 -18.11
N CYS A 73 11.96 -5.28 -19.24
CA CYS A 73 11.46 -3.94 -19.52
C CYS A 73 9.93 -3.88 -19.65
N THR A 74 9.25 -4.90 -20.18
CA THR A 74 7.78 -4.91 -20.21
C THR A 74 7.18 -5.04 -18.81
N PHE A 75 7.76 -5.89 -17.96
CA PHE A 75 7.27 -6.07 -16.59
C PHE A 75 7.58 -4.87 -15.69
N VAL A 76 8.76 -4.25 -15.83
CA VAL A 76 9.14 -3.06 -15.04
C VAL A 76 8.54 -1.77 -15.61
N GLY A 77 8.36 -1.68 -16.93
CA GLY A 77 7.83 -0.50 -17.60
C GLY A 77 6.37 -0.17 -17.25
N GLY A 78 5.59 -1.13 -16.75
CA GLY A 78 4.26 -0.88 -16.21
C GLY A 78 4.22 -0.08 -14.90
N PHE A 79 5.38 0.21 -14.31
CA PHE A 79 5.55 1.01 -13.08
C PHE A 79 5.76 2.52 -13.35
N LEU A 80 5.99 2.91 -14.61
CA LEU A 80 6.26 4.30 -15.05
C LEU A 80 5.00 5.00 -15.58
#